data_AF-W9J6L9-F1
#
_entry.id   AF-W9J6L9-F1
#
_cell.length_a   1.000
_cell.length_b   1.000
_cell.length_c   1.000
_cell.angle_alpha   90.00
_cell.angle_beta   90.00
_cell.angle_gamma   90.00
#
_symmetry.space_group_name_H-M   'P 1'
#
loop_
_entity.id
_entity.type
_entity.pdbx_description
1 polymer ?
#
loop_
_entity_poly.entity_id
_entity_poly.type
_entity_poly.pdbx_seq_one_letter_code
_entity_poly.pdbx_strand_id
1 'polypeptide(L)'
;MVSECFGIFSNNNGAASETADVEKHGGQDIQQGPLGFAALSSLMASDGDQELLIFRRFDDISARNLLYLQCELLSIEDRLKKWDRNVLRSRNTKLEEVAYRWEEMVKQAKEGKDEAKEMMELVYQLRSKIKEYHEALELQSRVARLHPPDKRALKVARNELWGGPLETDGLKPSPIVGGKAKDYLDRESDLVSVKAPVETDLLSKTLRAVWPGKVSKSHLILADIDHCTLTC
;
A
#
# COMPACT_ATOMS: atom_id res chain seq x y z
N MET A 1 51.03 7.87 -23.22
CA MET A 1 51.71 6.97 -22.28
C MET A 1 50.65 6.10 -21.64
N VAL A 2 50.55 4.78 -21.79
CA VAL A 2 51.29 3.75 -22.53
C VAL A 2 50.22 2.64 -22.72
N SER A 3 49.76 2.41 -23.95
CA SER A 3 50.06 1.24 -24.79
C SER A 3 49.37 -0.07 -24.36
N GLU A 4 48.54 -0.55 -25.28
CA GLU A 4 48.24 -1.97 -25.51
C GLU A 4 49.53 -2.80 -25.58
N CYS A 5 49.45 -4.08 -25.20
CA CYS A 5 50.00 -5.22 -25.96
C CYS A 5 49.80 -6.57 -25.24
N PHE A 6 49.80 -7.62 -26.07
CA PHE A 6 49.78 -9.07 -25.83
C PHE A 6 48.40 -9.73 -25.72
N GLY A 7 48.04 -10.71 -26.55
CA GLY A 7 48.83 -11.40 -27.57
C GLY A 7 47.97 -12.46 -28.26
N ILE A 8 48.20 -12.60 -29.56
CA ILE A 8 47.57 -13.52 -30.49
C ILE A 8 48.02 -14.96 -30.22
N PHE A 9 47.12 -15.92 -30.31
CA PHE A 9 47.41 -17.23 -30.90
C PHE A 9 46.20 -17.73 -31.70
N SER A 10 46.31 -17.67 -33.02
CA SER A 10 45.56 -18.51 -33.94
C SER A 10 46.36 -19.79 -34.18
N ASN A 11 45.69 -20.96 -34.22
CA ASN A 11 45.87 -21.87 -35.35
C ASN A 11 44.73 -22.89 -35.53
N ASN A 12 43.98 -22.69 -36.62
CA ASN A 12 43.48 -23.61 -37.63
C ASN A 12 43.15 -25.10 -37.36
N ASN A 13 41.87 -25.40 -37.69
CA ASN A 13 41.36 -26.40 -38.64
C ASN A 13 41.49 -27.91 -38.36
N GLY A 14 40.32 -28.54 -38.24
CA GLY A 14 40.09 -29.96 -38.53
C GLY A 14 38.60 -30.22 -38.69
N ALA A 15 38.15 -30.43 -39.94
CA ALA A 15 36.78 -30.78 -40.27
C ALA A 15 36.48 -32.25 -39.90
N ALA A 16 35.32 -32.49 -39.29
CA ALA A 16 34.63 -33.77 -39.33
C ALA A 16 33.12 -33.51 -39.16
N SER A 17 32.35 -33.76 -40.21
CA SER A 17 30.92 -34.04 -40.11
C SER A 17 30.75 -35.39 -39.41
N GLU A 18 29.78 -35.53 -38.50
CA GLU A 18 28.72 -36.56 -38.54
C GLU A 18 27.82 -36.45 -37.29
N THR A 19 26.52 -36.33 -37.56
CA THR A 19 25.33 -36.66 -36.75
C THR A 19 25.40 -36.60 -35.22
N ALA A 20 24.62 -35.68 -34.63
CA ALA A 20 24.14 -35.81 -33.26
C ALA A 20 22.62 -35.64 -33.25
N ASP A 21 21.98 -36.63 -32.67
CA ASP A 21 20.55 -36.88 -32.68
C ASP A 21 19.73 -35.79 -32.01
N VAL A 22 18.56 -35.53 -32.58
CA VAL A 22 17.54 -34.65 -32.01
C VAL A 22 16.93 -35.38 -30.79
N GLU A 23 17.58 -35.27 -29.64
CA GLU A 23 16.94 -35.58 -28.37
C GLU A 23 15.96 -34.48 -28.01
N LYS A 24 14.70 -34.72 -28.40
CA LYS A 24 13.52 -33.94 -28.06
C LYS A 24 13.30 -33.97 -26.54
N HIS A 25 14.02 -33.12 -25.82
CA HIS A 25 13.71 -32.83 -24.43
C HIS A 25 12.39 -32.06 -24.42
N GLY A 26 11.31 -32.77 -24.05
CA GLY A 26 10.04 -32.15 -23.75
C GLY A 26 10.23 -31.16 -22.61
N GLY A 27 10.47 -29.90 -22.95
CA GLY A 27 10.37 -28.79 -22.03
C GLY A 27 8.94 -28.77 -21.52
N GLN A 28 8.72 -29.35 -20.34
CA GLN A 28 7.66 -28.87 -19.49
C GLN A 28 8.03 -27.42 -19.21
N ASP A 29 7.39 -26.49 -19.91
CA ASP A 29 7.32 -25.10 -19.50
C ASP A 29 6.74 -25.11 -18.08
N ILE A 30 7.64 -25.16 -17.09
CA ILE A 30 7.30 -24.79 -15.72
C ILE A 30 6.93 -23.32 -15.88
N GLN A 31 5.64 -23.02 -16.00
CA GLN A 31 5.14 -21.66 -15.86
C GLN A 31 5.60 -21.21 -14.48
N GLN A 32 6.75 -20.53 -14.43
CA GLN A 32 7.28 -20.01 -13.20
C GLN A 32 6.22 -19.05 -12.70
N GLY A 33 5.63 -19.39 -11.56
CA GLY A 33 4.62 -18.56 -10.93
C GLY A 33 5.16 -17.13 -10.74
N PRO A 34 4.27 -16.14 -10.60
CA PRO A 34 4.70 -14.79 -10.31
C PRO A 34 5.60 -14.78 -9.07
N LEU A 35 6.67 -13.97 -9.09
CA LEU A 35 7.65 -13.86 -7.99
C LEU A 35 7.47 -12.53 -7.23
N GLY A 36 8.01 -12.47 -6.01
CA GLY A 36 8.02 -11.22 -5.24
C GLY A 36 6.62 -10.74 -4.86
N PHE A 37 6.39 -9.44 -5.01
CA PHE A 37 5.09 -8.83 -4.74
C PHE A 37 3.94 -9.41 -5.57
N ALA A 38 4.23 -9.85 -6.81
CA ALA A 38 3.21 -10.46 -7.67
C ALA A 38 2.77 -11.83 -7.15
N ALA A 39 3.69 -12.61 -6.56
CA ALA A 39 3.35 -13.87 -5.90
C ALA A 39 2.48 -13.61 -4.65
N LEU A 40 2.91 -12.65 -3.82
CA LEU A 40 2.22 -12.32 -2.57
C LEU A 40 0.81 -11.77 -2.83
N SER A 41 0.64 -10.89 -3.83
CA SER A 41 -0.67 -10.34 -4.18
C SER A 41 -1.59 -11.41 -4.77
N SER A 42 -1.06 -12.30 -5.61
CA SER A 42 -1.81 -13.44 -6.16
C SER A 42 -2.27 -14.39 -5.06
N LEU A 43 -1.39 -14.70 -4.11
CA LEU A 43 -1.71 -15.49 -2.91
C LEU A 43 -2.83 -14.82 -2.10
N MET A 44 -2.69 -13.53 -1.78
CA MET A 44 -3.70 -12.78 -1.03
C MET A 44 -5.06 -12.73 -1.76
N ALA A 45 -5.06 -12.59 -3.09
CA ALA A 45 -6.27 -12.58 -3.90
C ALA A 45 -6.89 -13.97 -4.10
N SER A 46 -6.10 -15.05 -3.95
CA SER A 46 -6.58 -16.42 -4.07
C SER A 46 -7.42 -16.85 -2.87
N ASP A 47 -7.26 -16.19 -1.73
CA ASP A 47 -8.05 -16.41 -0.53
C ASP A 47 -9.48 -15.90 -0.70
N GLY A 48 -10.43 -16.83 -0.82
CA GLY A 48 -11.85 -16.52 -1.04
C GLY A 48 -12.47 -15.72 0.09
N ASP A 49 -12.00 -15.92 1.32
CA ASP A 49 -12.49 -15.20 2.49
C ASP A 49 -11.76 -13.87 2.70
N GLN A 50 -10.67 -13.60 1.97
CA GLN A 50 -9.83 -12.40 2.08
C GLN A 50 -9.27 -12.16 3.49
N GLU A 51 -9.17 -13.20 4.30
CA GLU A 51 -8.54 -13.20 5.62
C GLU A 51 -7.03 -12.88 5.53
N LEU A 52 -6.40 -13.19 4.39
CA LEU A 52 -4.97 -12.91 4.12
C LEU A 52 -4.67 -11.44 3.75
N LEU A 53 -5.68 -10.57 3.59
CA LEU A 53 -5.49 -9.12 3.37
C LEU A 53 -5.11 -8.39 4.66
N ILE A 54 -3.93 -8.72 5.17
CA ILE A 54 -3.35 -8.18 6.40
C ILE A 54 -2.29 -7.15 6.04
N PHE A 55 -2.42 -5.94 6.58
CA PHE A 55 -1.47 -4.86 6.35
C PHE A 55 -1.09 -4.18 7.66
N ARG A 56 -0.02 -3.38 7.61
CA ARG A 56 0.38 -2.54 8.74
C ARG A 56 -0.48 -1.29 8.84
N ARG A 57 -0.83 -0.90 10.07
CA ARG A 57 -1.58 0.31 10.40
C ARG A 57 -0.70 1.56 10.39
N PHE A 58 0.59 1.39 10.72
CA PHE A 58 1.60 2.44 10.82
C PHE A 58 1.28 3.51 11.87
N ASP A 59 0.75 3.12 13.03
CA ASP A 59 0.27 4.06 14.05
C ASP A 59 1.28 5.15 14.42
N ASP A 60 2.53 4.76 14.70
CA ASP A 60 3.58 5.68 15.13
C ASP A 60 3.89 6.75 14.06
N ILE A 61 3.93 6.34 12.78
CA ILE A 61 4.27 7.23 11.67
C ILE A 61 3.06 8.10 11.32
N SER A 62 1.86 7.53 11.33
CA SER A 62 0.62 8.29 11.10
C SER A 62 0.38 9.34 12.19
N ALA A 63 0.60 8.99 13.46
CA ALA A 63 0.54 9.94 14.57
C ALA A 63 1.57 11.06 14.40
N ARG A 64 2.80 10.73 13.99
CA ARG A 64 3.84 11.73 13.70
C ARG A 64 3.44 12.67 12.57
N ASN A 65 2.84 12.15 11.50
CA ASN A 65 2.34 12.97 10.39
C ASN A 65 1.25 13.96 10.86
N LEU A 66 0.29 13.48 11.66
CA LEU A 66 -0.75 14.33 12.24
C LEU A 66 -0.16 15.44 13.14
N LEU A 67 0.87 15.12 13.93
CA LEU A 67 1.57 16.10 14.75
C LEU A 67 2.28 17.16 13.90
N TYR A 68 2.90 16.78 12.77
CA TYR A 68 3.51 17.75 11.85
C TYR A 68 2.47 18.70 11.26
N LEU A 69 1.35 18.17 10.76
CA LEU A 69 0.26 18.99 10.24
C LEU A 69 -0.32 19.93 11.31
N GLN A 70 -0.45 19.46 12.55
CA GLN A 70 -0.90 20.28 13.66
C GLN A 70 0.08 21.43 13.96
N CYS A 71 1.38 21.16 13.98
CA CYS A 71 2.41 22.18 14.18
C CYS A 71 2.41 23.23 13.05
N GLU A 72 2.24 22.80 11.80
CA GLU A 72 2.10 23.72 10.66
C GLU A 72 0.88 24.64 10.81
N LEU A 73 -0.26 24.08 11.22
CA LEU A 73 -1.47 24.86 11.48
C LEU A 73 -1.30 25.86 12.63
N LEU A 74 -0.65 25.46 13.73
CA LEU A 74 -0.35 26.36 14.86
C LEU A 74 0.57 27.52 14.43
N SER A 75 1.52 27.26 13.55
CA SER A 75 2.39 28.30 12.98
C SER A 75 1.60 29.30 12.13
N ILE A 76 0.68 28.81 11.30
CA ILE A 76 -0.22 29.67 10.49
C ILE A 76 -1.16 30.47 11.42
N GLU A 77 -1.69 29.85 12.46
CA GLU A 77 -2.55 30.51 13.45
C GLU A 77 -1.82 31.66 14.17
N ASP A 78 -0.57 31.45 14.60
CA ASP A 78 0.23 32.51 15.21
C ASP A 78 0.52 33.66 14.22
N ARG A 79 0.79 33.35 12.95
CA ARG A 79 0.96 34.37 11.89
C ARG A 79 -0.32 35.18 11.67
N LEU A 80 -1.49 34.54 11.63
CA LEU A 80 -2.78 35.23 11.53
C LEU A 80 -3.02 36.14 12.74
N LYS A 81 -2.81 35.63 13.95
CA LYS A 81 -2.93 36.43 15.18
C LYS A 81 -1.95 37.61 15.21
N LYS A 82 -0.74 37.45 14.69
CA LYS A 82 0.24 38.55 14.53
C LYS A 82 -0.30 39.61 13.58
N TRP A 83 -0.88 39.19 12.46
CA TRP A 83 -1.46 40.11 11.50
C TRP A 83 -2.66 40.88 12.08
N ASP A 84 -3.59 40.20 12.75
CA ASP A 84 -4.73 40.84 13.41
C ASP A 84 -4.28 41.90 14.42
N ARG A 85 -3.25 41.58 15.23
CA ARG A 85 -2.64 42.55 16.16
C ARG A 85 -2.01 43.73 15.44
N ASN A 86 -1.38 43.51 14.28
CA ASN A 86 -0.76 44.59 13.51
C ASN A 86 -1.81 45.54 12.93
N VAL A 87 -2.91 45.01 12.40
CA VAL A 87 -4.05 45.83 11.93
C VAL A 87 -4.57 46.71 13.06
N LEU A 88 -4.87 46.12 14.22
CA LEU A 88 -5.36 46.84 15.40
C LEU A 88 -4.39 47.93 15.89
N ARG A 89 -3.08 47.68 15.84
CA ARG A 89 -2.05 48.64 16.27
C ARG A 89 -1.83 49.77 15.28
N SER A 90 -1.96 49.50 13.98
CA SER A 90 -1.64 50.46 12.92
C SER A 90 -2.57 51.67 12.89
N ARG A 91 -3.82 51.54 13.38
CA ARG A 91 -4.90 52.54 13.26
C ARG A 91 -5.04 53.10 11.83
N ASN A 92 -4.65 52.31 10.83
CA ASN A 92 -4.69 52.71 9.44
C ASN A 92 -6.02 52.24 8.85
N THR A 93 -6.91 53.18 8.56
CA THR A 93 -8.25 52.89 8.01
C THR A 93 -8.21 52.04 6.74
N LYS A 94 -7.14 52.16 5.93
CA LYS A 94 -6.98 51.33 4.72
C LYS A 94 -6.61 49.87 5.02
N LEU A 95 -5.81 49.64 6.07
CA LEU A 95 -5.48 48.27 6.52
C LEU A 95 -6.67 47.64 7.24
N GLU A 96 -7.42 48.43 7.99
CA GLU A 96 -8.68 48.00 8.59
C GLU A 96 -9.67 47.58 7.50
N GLU A 97 -9.88 48.40 6.46
CA GLU A 97 -10.73 48.05 5.30
C GLU A 97 -10.36 46.72 4.66
N VAL A 98 -9.06 46.44 4.48
CA VAL A 98 -8.56 45.15 3.98
C VAL A 98 -8.90 43.99 4.92
N ALA A 99 -8.92 44.21 6.23
CA ALA A 99 -9.16 43.17 7.22
C ALA A 99 -10.62 42.70 7.28
N TYR A 100 -11.59 43.59 7.08
CA TYR A 100 -13.02 43.23 7.12
C TYR A 100 -13.71 43.15 5.75
N ARG A 101 -13.08 43.63 4.66
CA ARG A 101 -13.63 43.51 3.29
C ARG A 101 -12.76 42.64 2.40
N TRP A 102 -13.26 41.45 2.10
CA TRP A 102 -12.58 40.51 1.21
C TRP A 102 -12.34 41.06 -0.20
N GLU A 103 -13.31 41.79 -0.76
CA GLU A 103 -13.19 42.38 -2.10
C GLU A 103 -12.03 43.39 -2.17
N GLU A 104 -11.86 44.16 -1.10
CA GLU A 104 -10.78 45.15 -0.99
C GLU A 104 -9.42 44.45 -0.81
N MET A 105 -9.35 43.38 0.00
CA MET A 105 -8.15 42.55 0.12
C MET A 105 -7.70 41.99 -1.24
N VAL A 106 -8.63 41.40 -2.01
CA VAL A 106 -8.34 40.84 -3.33
C VAL A 106 -7.90 41.92 -4.31
N LYS A 107 -8.56 43.07 -4.31
CA LYS A 107 -8.21 44.21 -5.15
C LYS A 107 -6.80 44.70 -4.84
N GLN A 108 -6.49 44.92 -3.56
CA GLN A 108 -5.19 45.41 -3.12
C GLN A 108 -4.04 44.42 -3.37
N ALA A 109 -4.31 43.12 -3.23
CA ALA A 109 -3.34 42.09 -3.58
C ALA A 109 -3.02 42.10 -5.10
N LYS A 110 -4.04 42.30 -5.95
CA LYS A 110 -3.88 42.45 -7.41
C LYS A 110 -3.15 43.74 -7.79
N GLU A 111 -3.40 44.82 -7.07
CA GLU A 111 -2.71 46.11 -7.22
C GLU A 111 -1.24 46.07 -6.79
N GLY A 112 -0.82 44.98 -6.13
CA GLY A 112 0.57 44.74 -5.84
C GLY A 112 0.98 44.98 -4.39
N LYS A 113 0.06 45.41 -3.51
CA LYS A 113 0.38 45.75 -2.11
C LYS A 113 0.81 44.51 -1.33
N ASP A 114 1.95 44.63 -0.66
CA ASP A 114 2.62 43.50 -0.02
C ASP A 114 1.80 42.93 1.14
N GLU A 115 1.18 43.76 1.98
CA GLU A 115 0.41 43.28 3.13
C GLU A 115 -0.83 42.47 2.73
N ALA A 116 -1.51 42.89 1.65
CA ALA A 116 -2.69 42.20 1.13
C ALA A 116 -2.30 40.88 0.44
N LYS A 117 -1.17 40.84 -0.26
CA LYS A 117 -0.63 39.61 -0.86
C LYS A 117 -0.22 38.59 0.19
N GLU A 118 0.54 39.00 1.20
CA GLU A 118 0.97 38.13 2.29
C GLU A 118 -0.22 37.51 3.02
N MET A 119 -1.30 38.28 3.20
CA MET A 119 -2.52 37.76 3.79
C MET A 119 -3.28 36.80 2.91
N MET A 120 -3.42 37.09 1.61
CA MET A 120 -4.03 36.14 0.69
C MET A 120 -3.27 34.82 0.66
N GLU A 121 -1.95 34.87 0.59
CA GLU A 121 -1.07 33.70 0.65
C GLU A 121 -1.31 32.91 1.95
N LEU A 122 -1.34 33.60 3.11
CA LEU A 122 -1.59 32.98 4.41
C LEU A 122 -2.98 32.32 4.48
N VAL A 123 -4.01 32.95 3.93
CA VAL A 123 -5.37 32.40 3.87
C VAL A 123 -5.43 31.17 2.96
N TYR A 124 -4.75 31.16 1.82
CA TYR A 124 -4.69 29.98 0.95
C TYR A 124 -3.92 28.84 1.60
N GLN A 125 -2.79 29.13 2.25
CA GLN A 125 -2.04 28.15 3.03
C GLN A 125 -2.91 27.55 4.13
N LEU A 126 -3.65 28.37 4.88
CA LEU A 126 -4.59 27.91 5.90
C LEU A 126 -5.65 26.96 5.31
N ARG A 127 -6.34 27.38 4.23
CA ARG A 127 -7.40 26.58 3.61
C ARG A 127 -6.89 25.23 3.13
N SER A 128 -5.71 25.22 2.51
CA SER A 128 -5.05 23.99 2.05
C SER A 128 -4.71 23.07 3.23
N LYS A 129 -4.06 23.63 4.27
CA LYS A 129 -3.58 22.85 5.41
C LYS A 129 -4.67 22.33 6.33
N ILE A 130 -5.74 23.09 6.53
CA ILE A 130 -6.92 22.61 7.26
C ILE A 130 -7.53 21.42 6.55
N LYS A 131 -7.68 21.50 5.21
CA LYS A 131 -8.20 20.40 4.42
C LYS A 131 -7.32 19.15 4.54
N GLU A 132 -6.02 19.30 4.34
CA GLU A 132 -5.05 18.21 4.46
C GLU A 132 -5.08 17.56 5.85
N TYR A 133 -5.14 18.37 6.91
CA TYR A 133 -5.23 17.88 8.29
C TYR A 133 -6.53 17.13 8.57
N HIS A 134 -7.68 17.67 8.14
CA HIS A 134 -8.98 17.05 8.38
C HIS A 134 -9.14 15.74 7.60
N GLU A 135 -8.67 15.71 6.35
CA GLU A 135 -8.64 14.48 5.53
C GLU A 135 -7.74 13.42 6.16
N ALA A 136 -6.54 13.81 6.62
CA ALA A 136 -5.62 12.90 7.30
C ALA A 136 -6.23 12.34 8.61
N LEU A 137 -6.90 13.17 9.40
CA LEU A 137 -7.60 12.74 10.62
C LEU A 137 -8.74 11.78 10.32
N GLU A 138 -9.54 12.07 9.30
CA GLU A 138 -10.65 11.21 8.90
C GLU A 138 -10.15 9.84 8.44
N LEU A 139 -9.12 9.82 7.58
CA LEU A 139 -8.50 8.58 7.12
C LEU A 139 -7.90 7.79 8.29
N GLN A 140 -7.16 8.44 9.18
CA GLN A 140 -6.60 7.77 10.35
C GLN A 140 -7.69 7.23 11.28
N SER A 141 -8.79 7.95 11.44
CA SER A 141 -9.94 7.50 12.23
C SER A 141 -10.62 6.26 11.62
N ARG A 142 -10.70 6.18 10.28
CA ARG A 142 -11.21 4.99 9.57
C ARG A 142 -10.25 3.81 9.72
N VAL A 143 -8.96 4.04 9.57
CA VAL A 143 -7.91 3.01 9.73
C VAL A 143 -7.87 2.47 11.16
N ALA A 144 -8.02 3.33 12.17
CA ALA A 144 -8.06 2.93 13.59
C ALA A 144 -9.29 2.09 13.96
N ARG A 145 -10.37 2.15 13.16
CA ARG A 145 -11.57 1.32 13.34
C ARG A 145 -11.45 -0.07 12.69
N LEU A 146 -10.42 -0.31 11.89
CA LEU A 146 -10.18 -1.64 11.33
C LEU A 146 -9.83 -2.63 12.44
N HIS A 147 -10.28 -3.87 12.26
CA HIS A 147 -10.06 -4.91 13.24
C HIS A 147 -8.65 -5.50 13.14
N PRO A 148 -8.08 -5.98 14.26
CA PRO A 148 -6.88 -6.79 14.21
C PRO A 148 -7.16 -8.09 13.43
N PRO A 149 -6.14 -8.67 12.76
CA PRO A 149 -6.31 -9.91 12.04
C PRO A 149 -6.62 -11.08 12.99
N ASP A 150 -7.37 -12.06 12.48
CA ASP A 150 -7.58 -13.31 13.22
C ASP A 150 -6.24 -14.05 13.40
N LYS A 151 -6.04 -14.65 14.58
CA LYS A 151 -4.77 -15.33 14.92
C LYS A 151 -4.44 -16.48 13.97
N ARG A 152 -5.46 -17.21 13.50
CA ARG A 152 -5.27 -18.31 12.55
C ARG A 152 -4.86 -17.76 11.19
N ALA A 153 -5.59 -16.77 10.68
CA ALA A 153 -5.28 -16.12 9.41
C ALA A 153 -3.86 -15.52 9.41
N LEU A 154 -3.47 -14.87 10.50
CA LEU A 154 -2.13 -14.33 10.67
C LEU A 154 -1.04 -15.42 10.66
N LYS A 155 -1.29 -16.57 11.28
CA LYS A 155 -0.35 -17.70 11.24
C LYS A 155 -0.21 -18.26 9.83
N VAL A 156 -1.31 -18.38 9.09
CA VAL A 156 -1.29 -18.80 7.68
C VAL A 156 -0.51 -17.79 6.84
N ALA A 157 -0.85 -16.50 6.94
CA ALA A 157 -0.18 -15.43 6.20
C ALA A 157 1.34 -15.41 6.45
N ARG A 158 1.78 -15.62 7.70
CA ARG A 158 3.21 -15.74 8.03
C ARG A 158 3.86 -16.95 7.37
N ASN A 159 3.23 -18.12 7.44
CA ASN A 159 3.79 -19.33 6.84
C ASN A 159 3.90 -19.17 5.32
N GLU A 160 2.85 -18.72 4.66
CA GLU A 160 2.85 -18.51 3.21
C GLU A 160 3.86 -17.45 2.79
N LEU A 161 3.99 -16.34 3.54
CA LEU A 161 5.01 -15.31 3.28
C LEU A 161 6.43 -15.87 3.30
N TRP A 162 6.68 -16.86 4.17
CA TRP A 162 7.97 -17.55 4.30
C TRP A 162 8.08 -18.81 3.41
N GLY A 163 7.22 -18.93 2.38
CA GLY A 163 7.28 -20.01 1.40
C GLY A 163 6.67 -21.33 1.83
N GLY A 164 5.89 -21.34 2.92
CA GLY A 164 5.15 -22.50 3.40
C GLY A 164 5.57 -22.97 4.81
N PRO A 165 5.14 -24.19 5.21
CA PRO A 165 5.59 -24.83 6.45
C PRO A 165 7.11 -25.01 6.49
N LEU A 166 7.66 -25.27 7.69
CA LEU A 166 9.06 -25.68 7.81
C LEU A 166 9.35 -26.88 6.89
N GLU A 167 10.48 -26.84 6.20
CA GLU A 167 10.96 -27.98 5.45
C GLU A 167 11.31 -29.14 6.40
N THR A 168 11.38 -30.36 5.86
CA THR A 168 11.72 -31.58 6.61
C THR A 168 13.05 -31.44 7.38
N ASP A 169 13.96 -30.61 6.87
CA ASP A 169 15.30 -30.35 7.42
C ASP A 169 15.28 -29.28 8.53
N GLY A 170 14.11 -28.76 8.89
CA GLY A 170 13.94 -27.74 9.93
C GLY A 170 14.27 -26.31 9.49
N LEU A 171 14.69 -26.12 8.23
CA LEU A 171 14.97 -24.81 7.64
C LEU A 171 13.68 -24.15 7.15
N LYS A 172 13.59 -22.82 7.31
CA LYS A 172 12.51 -22.04 6.71
C LYS A 172 12.85 -21.73 5.24
N PRO A 173 11.88 -21.85 4.33
CA PRO A 173 12.07 -21.44 2.94
C PRO A 173 12.39 -19.94 2.83
N SER A 174 12.91 -19.55 1.67
CA SER A 174 13.14 -18.14 1.37
C SER A 174 11.80 -17.39 1.31
N PRO A 175 11.69 -16.19 1.90
CA PRO A 175 10.44 -15.45 1.91
C PRO A 175 10.09 -14.97 0.50
N ILE A 176 8.79 -14.90 0.21
CA ILE A 176 8.24 -14.42 -1.06
C ILE A 176 8.74 -13.01 -1.37
N VAL A 177 8.86 -12.15 -0.36
CA VAL A 177 9.40 -10.78 -0.47
C VAL A 177 10.59 -10.60 0.46
N GLY A 178 11.61 -9.89 -0.02
CA GLY A 178 12.85 -9.64 0.73
C GLY A 178 12.88 -8.28 1.46
N GLY A 179 14.09 -7.90 1.90
CA GLY A 179 14.35 -6.62 2.55
C GLY A 179 13.61 -6.46 3.88
N LYS A 180 13.18 -5.24 4.20
CA LYS A 180 12.39 -4.93 5.41
C LYS A 180 10.93 -5.40 5.31
N ALA A 181 10.46 -5.72 4.10
CA ALA A 181 9.10 -6.18 3.89
C ALA A 181 8.92 -7.60 4.44
N LYS A 182 9.92 -8.47 4.38
CA LYS A 182 9.80 -9.87 4.85
C LYS A 182 9.30 -10.03 6.31
N ASP A 183 9.57 -9.03 7.15
CA ASP A 183 9.27 -9.04 8.59
C ASP A 183 8.00 -8.22 8.94
N TYR A 184 7.22 -7.77 7.95
CA TYR A 184 6.10 -6.83 8.22
C TYR A 184 4.98 -7.43 9.09
N LEU A 185 4.81 -8.76 9.08
CA LEU A 185 3.80 -9.49 9.85
C LEU A 185 4.22 -9.82 11.29
N ASP A 186 5.42 -9.42 11.71
CA ASP A 186 5.93 -9.79 13.04
C ASP A 186 5.32 -8.96 14.17
N ARG A 187 4.95 -7.69 13.89
CA ARG A 187 4.38 -6.77 14.89
C ARG A 187 2.86 -6.83 14.93
N GLU A 188 2.31 -7.78 15.67
CA GLU A 188 0.85 -8.02 15.76
C GLU A 188 0.03 -6.78 16.16
N SER A 189 0.57 -5.93 17.05
CA SER A 189 -0.12 -4.73 17.53
C SER A 189 -0.36 -3.68 16.42
N ASP A 190 0.47 -3.69 15.37
CA ASP A 190 0.43 -2.75 14.26
C ASP A 190 -0.22 -3.36 13.01
N LEU A 191 -0.93 -4.48 13.12
CA LEU A 191 -1.61 -5.13 12.01
C LEU A 191 -3.10 -4.85 12.00
N VAL A 192 -3.65 -4.74 10.81
CA VAL A 192 -5.09 -4.62 10.53
C VAL A 192 -5.49 -5.57 9.42
N SER A 193 -6.71 -6.10 9.51
CA SER A 193 -7.36 -6.76 8.38
C SER A 193 -8.26 -5.76 7.66
N VAL A 194 -8.17 -5.73 6.34
CA VAL A 194 -8.99 -4.83 5.50
C VAL A 194 -10.45 -5.23 5.52
N LYS A 195 -10.73 -6.53 5.66
CA LYS A 195 -12.09 -7.04 5.74
C LYS A 195 -12.53 -7.06 7.20
N ALA A 196 -13.71 -6.54 7.48
CA ALA A 196 -14.34 -6.74 8.78
C ALA A 196 -14.45 -8.26 9.02
N PRO A 197 -14.11 -8.77 10.21
CA PRO A 197 -14.37 -10.15 10.53
C PRO A 197 -15.86 -10.36 10.34
N VAL A 198 -16.24 -11.13 9.32
CA VAL A 198 -17.62 -11.61 9.18
C VAL A 198 -17.90 -12.27 10.51
N GLU A 199 -18.97 -11.88 11.20
CA GLU A 199 -19.42 -12.55 12.43
C GLU A 199 -19.58 -14.03 12.11
N THR A 200 -18.51 -14.76 12.34
CA THR A 200 -18.45 -16.19 12.16
C THR A 200 -18.98 -16.73 13.47
N ASP A 201 -20.18 -17.29 13.38
CA ASP A 201 -20.80 -18.06 14.43
C ASP A 201 -19.78 -19.03 15.03
N LEU A 202 -19.92 -19.30 16.34
CA LEU A 202 -18.96 -20.11 17.08
C LEU A 202 -18.75 -21.48 16.41
N LEU A 203 -19.79 -22.04 15.78
CA LEU A 203 -19.71 -23.28 15.04
C LEU A 203 -18.80 -23.15 13.80
N SER A 204 -18.98 -22.14 12.96
CA SER A 204 -18.05 -21.87 11.84
C SER A 204 -16.60 -21.70 12.30
N LYS A 205 -16.35 -21.03 13.44
CA LYS A 205 -15.00 -20.91 14.01
C LYS A 205 -14.42 -22.26 14.41
N THR A 206 -15.23 -23.10 15.07
CA THR A 206 -14.80 -24.46 15.49
C THR A 206 -14.54 -25.38 14.30
N LEU A 207 -15.42 -25.39 13.29
CA LEU A 207 -15.24 -26.20 12.09
C LEU A 207 -14.00 -25.78 11.31
N ARG A 208 -13.76 -24.46 11.17
CA ARG A 208 -12.54 -23.92 10.58
C ARG A 208 -11.28 -24.34 11.36
N ALA A 209 -11.33 -24.31 12.69
CA ALA A 209 -10.17 -24.69 13.52
C ALA A 209 -9.82 -26.18 13.38
N VAL A 210 -10.82 -27.05 13.21
CA VAL A 210 -10.65 -28.51 13.16
C VAL A 210 -10.36 -29.02 11.76
N TRP A 211 -10.86 -28.36 10.70
CA TRP A 211 -10.71 -28.83 9.32
C TRP A 211 -9.81 -27.90 8.47
N PRO A 212 -8.51 -28.18 8.35
CA PRO A 212 -7.61 -27.47 7.44
C PRO A 212 -7.81 -27.98 6.00
N GLY A 213 -8.98 -27.74 5.43
CA GLY A 213 -9.33 -28.17 4.07
C GLY A 213 -9.04 -27.08 3.04
N LYS A 214 -8.10 -27.34 2.13
CA LYS A 214 -7.90 -26.58 0.88
C LYS A 214 -9.22 -26.53 0.11
N VAL A 215 -9.77 -25.35 -0.13
CA VAL A 215 -10.84 -25.18 -1.12
C VAL A 215 -10.19 -25.18 -2.49
N SER A 216 -9.98 -26.36 -3.07
CA SER A 216 -9.73 -26.49 -4.50
C SER A 216 -10.98 -26.01 -5.23
N LYS A 217 -10.89 -24.90 -5.97
CA LYS A 217 -11.93 -24.48 -6.90
C LYS A 217 -12.13 -25.56 -7.96
N SER A 218 -13.14 -26.42 -7.77
CA SER A 218 -13.69 -27.23 -8.85
C SER A 218 -14.21 -26.28 -9.92
N HIS A 219 -13.59 -26.30 -11.10
CA HIS A 219 -14.15 -25.70 -12.31
C HIS A 219 -15.50 -26.38 -12.56
N LEU A 220 -16.60 -25.67 -12.31
CA LEU A 220 -17.93 -26.11 -12.70
C LEU A 220 -18.02 -26.02 -14.22
N ILE A 221 -17.87 -27.16 -14.88
CA ILE A 221 -18.41 -27.39 -16.21
C ILE A 221 -19.93 -27.45 -16.03
N LEU A 222 -20.62 -26.39 -16.46
CA LEU A 222 -22.06 -26.44 -16.70
C LEU A 222 -22.29 -27.36 -17.89
N ALA A 223 -22.79 -28.56 -17.63
CA ALA A 223 -23.47 -29.35 -18.64
C ALA A 223 -24.92 -28.87 -18.69
N ASP A 224 -25.28 -28.22 -19.80
CA ASP A 224 -26.65 -27.88 -20.16
C ASP A 224 -27.50 -29.16 -20.19
N ILE A 225 -28.55 -29.21 -19.36
CA ILE A 225 -29.68 -30.14 -19.51
C ILE A 225 -30.93 -29.27 -19.67
N ASP A 226 -31.15 -28.84 -20.90
CA ASP A 226 -32.44 -28.46 -21.46
C ASP A 226 -32.77 -29.59 -22.47
N HIS A 227 -33.96 -30.15 -22.65
CA HIS A 227 -35.32 -29.77 -22.31
C HIS A 227 -36.14 -31.06 -22.54
N CYS A 228 -36.90 -31.54 -21.55
CA CYS A 228 -37.90 -32.59 -21.78
C CYS A 228 -39.27 -31.91 -21.88
N THR A 229 -39.71 -31.60 -23.09
CA THR A 229 -41.09 -31.14 -23.36
C THR A 229 -41.99 -32.34 -23.62
N LEU A 230 -42.87 -32.61 -22.65
CA LEU A 230 -44.07 -33.42 -22.80
C LEU A 230 -45.06 -32.70 -23.73
N THR A 231 -45.43 -33.33 -24.85
CA THR A 231 -46.68 -33.03 -25.56
C THR A 231 -47.16 -34.28 -26.32
N CYS A 232 -48.40 -34.66 -26.00
CA CYS A 232 -49.31 -35.65 -26.60
C CYS A 232 -48.96 -37.14 -26.48
#